data_AF-A0A967IV84-F1
#
_entry.id   AF-A0A967IV84-F1
#
_cell.length_a   1.000
_cell.length_b   1.000
_cell.length_c   1.000
_cell.angle_alpha   90.00
_cell.angle_beta   90.00
_cell.angle_gamma   90.00
#
_symmetry.space_group_name_H-M   'P 1'
#
loop_
_entity.id
_entity.type
_entity.pdbx_description
1 polymer ?
#
loop_
_entity_poly.entity_id
_entity_poly.type
_entity_poly.pdbx_seq_one_letter_code
_entity_poly.pdbx_strand_id
1 'polypeptide(L)'
;AAANTLVLVDGRRLNNPDLAAPDLNVIALKDVERIEIIQGSAGTLFGDQAVGGVINVITRRPQRFSASIAGGLGSFDRRNLRAAISNHHENGLSYRFSGERRLTDNYRDHNQQDYVNAFGRLNYEHNSGTAFAEHQQIDEDLELPGALFATQVEADRRQSTNPTQFTETRTEVSRIGIEQSLHPDWYVRAEYTHRRSDGDGNLSGTAFSQNRRVRELTPRLIGTLGSRHGEVLLTFG
;
A
#
# COMPACT_ATOMS: atom_id res chain seq x y z
N ALA A 1 16.71 11.56 6.92
CA ALA A 1 16.09 10.40 7.59
C ALA A 1 14.72 10.15 6.98
N ALA A 2 14.66 9.45 5.84
CA ALA A 2 13.41 9.00 5.21
C ALA A 2 13.06 7.54 5.56
N ALA A 3 14.02 6.81 6.16
CA ALA A 3 13.92 5.39 6.51
C ALA A 3 12.92 5.05 7.63
N ASN A 4 12.34 6.06 8.30
CA ASN A 4 11.41 5.87 9.41
C ASN A 4 9.99 6.37 9.08
N THR A 5 9.68 6.77 7.85
CA THR A 5 8.34 7.24 7.47
C THR A 5 7.77 6.36 6.37
N LEU A 6 6.66 5.68 6.68
CA LEU A 6 5.95 4.84 5.73
C LEU A 6 5.02 5.70 4.86
N VAL A 7 5.26 5.73 3.55
CA VAL A 7 4.36 6.36 2.58
C VAL A 7 3.43 5.30 2.01
N LEU A 8 2.14 5.58 2.05
CA LEU A 8 1.05 4.77 1.54
C LEU A 8 0.33 5.53 0.40
N VAL A 9 -0.25 4.83 -0.56
CA VAL A 9 -1.26 5.33 -1.51
C VAL A 9 -2.50 4.48 -1.38
N ASP A 10 -3.60 5.05 -0.92
CA ASP A 10 -4.83 4.32 -0.57
C ASP A 10 -4.57 3.16 0.41
N GLY A 11 -3.64 3.36 1.36
CA GLY A 11 -3.18 2.33 2.30
C GLY A 11 -2.05 1.43 1.78
N ARG A 12 -1.56 1.64 0.55
CA ARG A 12 -0.53 0.80 -0.10
C ARG A 12 0.90 1.35 0.03
N ARG A 13 1.83 0.59 0.60
CA ARG A 13 3.25 0.99 0.73
C ARG A 13 3.87 1.40 -0.62
N LEU A 14 4.40 2.62 -0.67
CA LEU A 14 5.16 3.18 -1.80
C LEU A 14 6.68 3.20 -1.55
N ASN A 15 7.10 2.92 -0.31
CA ASN A 15 8.51 2.85 0.07
C ASN A 15 9.19 1.67 -0.61
N ASN A 16 10.39 1.91 -1.13
CA ASN A 16 11.24 0.82 -1.61
C ASN A 16 11.84 0.05 -0.40
N PRO A 17 12.04 -1.27 -0.53
CA PRO A 17 12.65 -2.08 0.53
C PRO A 17 14.12 -1.74 0.80
N ASP A 18 14.80 -1.12 -0.18
CA ASP A 18 16.22 -0.73 -0.14
C ASP A 18 16.50 0.61 0.58
N LEU A 19 15.54 1.12 1.37
CA LEU A 19 15.60 2.42 2.06
C LEU A 19 15.67 3.64 1.12
N ALA A 20 15.59 3.45 -0.21
CA ALA A 20 15.54 4.57 -1.15
C ALA A 20 14.23 5.35 -0.96
N ALA A 21 14.30 6.67 -1.15
CA ALA A 21 13.14 7.53 -1.04
C ALA A 21 12.02 7.04 -2.00
N PRO A 22 10.76 6.95 -1.52
CA PRO A 22 9.64 6.60 -2.39
C PRO A 22 9.56 7.58 -3.56
N ASP A 23 9.38 7.07 -4.78
CA ASP A 23 9.22 7.91 -5.95
C ASP A 23 7.81 8.51 -5.97
N LEU A 24 7.68 9.72 -5.43
CA LEU A 24 6.40 10.43 -5.35
C LEU A 24 5.91 10.95 -6.72
N ASN A 25 6.77 10.96 -7.74
CA ASN A 25 6.37 11.41 -9.10
C ASN A 25 5.40 10.44 -9.78
N VAL A 26 5.26 9.23 -9.22
CA VAL A 26 4.29 8.21 -9.64
C VAL A 26 2.86 8.64 -9.32
N ILE A 27 2.69 9.52 -8.33
CA ILE A 27 1.40 10.07 -7.94
C ILE A 27 1.28 11.44 -8.56
N ALA A 28 0.54 11.55 -9.66
CA ALA A 28 0.22 12.86 -10.20
C ALA A 28 -0.62 13.63 -9.16
N LEU A 29 -0.21 14.85 -8.77
CA LEU A 29 -0.94 15.69 -7.80
C LEU A 29 -2.43 15.85 -8.14
N LYS A 30 -2.75 15.86 -9.44
CA LYS A 30 -4.14 15.90 -9.94
C LYS A 30 -4.99 14.70 -9.51
N ASP A 31 -4.39 13.59 -9.11
CA ASP A 31 -5.07 12.36 -8.72
C ASP A 31 -5.13 12.18 -7.19
N VAL A 32 -4.49 13.08 -6.42
CA VAL A 32 -4.52 13.10 -4.94
C VAL A 32 -5.79 13.78 -4.44
N GLU A 33 -6.64 13.08 -3.69
CA GLU A 33 -7.78 13.66 -3.00
C GLU A 33 -7.34 14.36 -1.71
N ARG A 34 -6.60 13.66 -0.86
CA ARG A 34 -6.04 14.18 0.39
C ARG A 34 -4.81 13.37 0.83
N ILE A 35 -4.03 13.95 1.74
CA ILE A 35 -2.89 13.28 2.37
C ILE A 35 -3.16 13.22 3.87
N GLU A 36 -3.19 12.00 4.42
CA GLU A 36 -3.35 11.73 5.84
C GLU A 36 -1.96 11.51 6.46
N ILE A 37 -1.66 12.19 7.57
CA ILE A 37 -0.36 12.08 8.26
C ILE A 37 -0.61 11.61 9.68
N ILE A 38 -0.10 10.43 10.02
CA ILE A 38 -0.08 9.90 11.39
C ILE A 38 1.34 10.11 11.94
N GLN A 39 1.46 10.99 12.93
CA GLN A 39 2.74 11.26 13.61
C GLN A 39 2.91 10.32 14.81
N GLY A 40 4.01 9.57 14.87
CA GLY A 40 4.32 8.62 15.95
C GLY A 40 4.57 7.19 15.47
N SER A 41 4.99 6.29 16.39
CA SER A 41 5.32 4.89 16.07
C SER A 41 4.06 4.10 15.71
N ALA A 42 3.74 4.00 14.42
CA ALA A 42 2.58 3.27 13.94
C ALA A 42 2.92 1.80 13.56
N GLY A 43 4.06 1.29 14.03
CA GLY A 43 4.58 -0.04 13.70
C GLY A 43 3.67 -1.20 14.11
N THR A 44 2.79 -1.01 15.10
CA THR A 44 1.78 -2.00 15.51
C THR A 44 0.65 -2.17 14.49
N LEU A 45 0.32 -1.11 13.73
CA LEU A 45 -0.74 -1.13 12.71
C LEU A 45 -0.18 -1.37 11.29
N PHE A 46 1.01 -0.83 10.97
CA PHE A 46 1.51 -0.80 9.59
C PHE A 46 2.83 -1.54 9.33
N GLY A 47 3.46 -2.14 10.35
CA GLY A 47 4.69 -2.95 10.21
C GLY A 47 6.00 -2.13 10.22
N ASP A 48 7.08 -2.73 9.68
CA ASP A 48 8.41 -2.12 9.61
C ASP A 48 8.39 -0.72 8.92
N GLN A 49 9.36 0.14 9.20
CA GLN A 49 9.52 1.54 8.75
C GLN A 49 8.42 2.56 9.11
N ALA A 50 7.49 2.22 10.00
CA ALA A 50 6.50 3.18 10.54
C ALA A 50 6.93 3.84 11.87
N VAL A 51 8.23 3.81 12.20
CA VAL A 51 8.79 4.25 13.50
C VAL A 51 8.66 5.77 13.72
N GLY A 52 8.75 6.56 12.66
CA GLY A 52 8.66 8.02 12.65
C GLY A 52 7.32 8.58 12.14
N GLY A 53 6.39 7.73 11.71
CA GLY A 53 5.06 8.12 11.25
C GLY A 53 4.65 7.48 9.91
N VAL A 54 3.40 7.70 9.51
CA VAL A 54 2.79 7.20 8.28
C VAL A 54 2.21 8.37 7.49
N ILE A 55 2.50 8.44 6.20
CA ILE A 55 1.89 9.38 5.25
C ILE A 55 1.03 8.55 4.31
N ASN A 56 -0.28 8.71 4.31
CA ASN A 56 -1.19 7.99 3.43
C ASN A 56 -1.84 8.93 2.41
N VAL A 57 -1.52 8.73 1.13
CA VAL A 57 -2.07 9.51 0.02
C VAL A 57 -3.36 8.85 -0.45
N ILE A 58 -4.49 9.50 -0.23
CA ILE A 58 -5.79 9.03 -0.72
C ILE A 58 -5.99 9.54 -2.15
N THR A 59 -6.28 8.64 -3.09
CA THR A 59 -6.54 9.00 -4.49
C THR A 59 -8.00 9.34 -4.72
N ARG A 60 -8.26 10.25 -5.67
CA ARG A 60 -9.63 10.65 -6.04
C ARG A 60 -10.37 9.49 -6.67
N ARG A 61 -11.66 9.37 -6.35
CA ARG A 61 -12.57 8.44 -7.06
C ARG A 61 -12.58 8.74 -8.56
N PRO A 62 -12.62 7.71 -9.43
CA PRO A 62 -12.77 7.91 -10.87
C PRO A 62 -14.01 8.76 -11.13
N GLN A 63 -13.90 9.78 -11.98
CA GLN A 63 -15.05 10.65 -12.35
C GLN A 63 -15.55 10.37 -13.77
N ARG A 64 -14.72 9.71 -14.58
CA ARG A 64 -14.97 9.33 -15.97
C ARG A 64 -14.00 8.22 -16.36
N PHE A 65 -14.22 7.63 -17.52
CA PHE A 65 -13.34 6.60 -18.06
C PHE A 65 -11.90 7.13 -18.19
N SER A 66 -10.95 6.37 -17.67
CA SER A 66 -9.52 6.65 -17.76
C SER A 66 -8.77 5.34 -17.91
N ALA A 67 -7.85 5.32 -18.86
CA ALA A 67 -6.89 4.25 -19.04
C ALA A 67 -5.50 4.86 -19.17
N SER A 68 -4.50 4.22 -18.57
CA SER A 68 -3.11 4.64 -18.67
C SER A 68 -2.20 3.43 -18.76
N ILE A 69 -1.12 3.61 -19.51
CA ILE A 69 0.01 2.70 -19.54
C ILE A 69 1.28 3.54 -19.45
N ALA A 70 2.22 3.11 -18.63
CA ALA A 70 3.49 3.79 -18.43
C ALA A 70 4.60 2.75 -18.36
N GLY A 71 5.64 2.94 -19.18
CA GLY A 71 6.87 2.19 -19.11
C GLY A 71 8.03 3.09 -18.71
N GLY A 72 9.04 2.54 -18.06
CA GLY A 72 10.25 3.27 -17.71
C GLY A 72 11.48 2.37 -17.70
N LEU A 73 12.61 2.99 -18.04
CA LEU A 73 13.95 2.43 -17.92
C LEU A 73 14.76 3.34 -16.99
N GLY A 74 15.69 2.76 -16.23
CA GLY A 74 16.52 3.52 -15.29
C GLY A 74 17.87 2.87 -15.03
N SER A 75 18.66 3.51 -14.17
CA SER A 75 19.93 2.96 -13.68
C SER A 75 19.74 1.58 -13.06
N PHE A 76 20.81 0.77 -13.08
CA PHE A 76 20.82 -0.60 -12.53
C PHE A 76 19.84 -1.55 -13.23
N ASP A 77 19.82 -1.48 -14.57
CA ASP A 77 18.89 -2.20 -15.45
C ASP A 77 17.43 -2.14 -14.98
N ARG A 78 17.04 -1.02 -14.37
CA ARG A 78 15.69 -0.87 -13.85
C ARG A 78 14.71 -0.79 -15.01
N ARG A 79 13.71 -1.65 -15.01
CA ARG A 79 12.61 -1.69 -15.99
C ARG A 79 11.30 -1.73 -15.23
N ASN A 80 10.41 -0.79 -15.51
CA ASN A 80 9.08 -0.79 -14.90
C ASN A 80 7.99 -0.66 -15.95
N LEU A 81 6.92 -1.42 -15.78
CA LEU A 81 5.70 -1.34 -16.57
C LEU A 81 4.52 -1.19 -15.62
N ARG A 82 3.64 -0.25 -15.92
CA ARG A 82 2.43 0.03 -15.15
C ARG A 82 1.27 0.20 -16.10
N ALA A 83 0.13 -0.35 -15.74
CA ALA A 83 -1.12 -0.13 -16.44
C ALA A 83 -2.23 0.11 -15.41
N ALA A 84 -3.16 1.00 -15.73
CA ALA A 84 -4.34 1.22 -14.92
C ALA A 84 -5.54 1.53 -15.82
N ILE A 85 -6.71 1.08 -15.38
CA ILE A 85 -7.99 1.40 -15.99
C ILE A 85 -9.00 1.68 -14.89
N SER A 86 -9.82 2.70 -15.09
CA SER A 86 -10.86 3.04 -14.15
C SER A 86 -12.02 3.73 -14.84
N ASN A 87 -13.21 3.58 -14.29
CA ASN A 87 -14.38 4.30 -14.74
C ASN A 87 -15.35 4.54 -13.58
N HIS A 88 -16.25 5.50 -13.78
CA HIS A 88 -17.44 5.71 -12.98
C HIS A 88 -18.63 5.79 -13.93
N HIS A 89 -19.62 4.96 -13.67
CA HIS A 89 -20.86 4.88 -14.43
C HIS A 89 -21.97 5.64 -13.71
N GLU A 90 -22.90 6.19 -14.47
CA GLU A 90 -24.05 6.95 -13.95
C GLU A 90 -24.96 6.14 -13.02
N ASN A 91 -24.93 4.81 -13.11
CA ASN A 91 -25.65 3.92 -12.22
C ASN A 91 -24.99 3.75 -10.83
N GLY A 92 -23.95 4.52 -10.53
CA GLY A 92 -23.20 4.49 -9.28
C GLY A 92 -22.08 3.46 -9.21
N LEU A 93 -21.93 2.60 -10.22
CA LEU A 93 -20.82 1.64 -10.28
C LEU A 93 -19.51 2.33 -10.68
N SER A 94 -18.48 2.16 -9.89
CA SER A 94 -17.11 2.56 -10.22
C SER A 94 -16.16 1.37 -10.13
N TYR A 95 -15.15 1.34 -10.99
CA TYR A 95 -14.08 0.36 -10.88
C TYR A 95 -12.72 1.00 -11.10
N ARG A 96 -11.69 0.35 -10.53
CA ARG A 96 -10.29 0.64 -10.78
C ARG A 96 -9.51 -0.67 -10.75
N PHE A 97 -8.79 -0.96 -11.83
CA PHE A 97 -7.83 -2.03 -11.90
C PHE A 97 -6.46 -1.45 -12.23
N SER A 98 -5.41 -1.95 -11.59
CA SER A 98 -4.04 -1.54 -11.90
C SER A 98 -3.07 -2.69 -11.72
N GLY A 99 -2.06 -2.72 -12.58
CA GLY A 99 -0.94 -3.65 -12.52
C GLY A 99 0.39 -2.92 -12.58
N GLU A 100 1.39 -3.42 -11.88
CA GLU A 100 2.78 -3.00 -11.98
C GLU A 100 3.69 -4.23 -12.01
N ARG A 101 4.71 -4.20 -12.86
CA ARG A 101 5.88 -5.06 -12.77
C ARG A 101 7.14 -4.20 -12.79
N ARG A 102 8.07 -4.47 -11.89
CA ARG A 102 9.35 -3.77 -11.78
C ARG A 102 10.48 -4.78 -11.59
N LEU A 103 11.48 -4.67 -12.45
CA LEU A 103 12.74 -5.40 -12.38
C LEU A 103 13.86 -4.38 -12.14
N THR A 104 14.86 -4.72 -11.32
CA THR A 104 16.03 -3.87 -11.06
C THR A 104 17.15 -4.69 -10.43
N ASP A 105 18.39 -4.41 -10.82
CA ASP A 105 19.58 -5.01 -10.19
C ASP A 105 19.93 -4.32 -8.86
N ASN A 106 19.40 -3.11 -8.66
CA ASN A 106 19.76 -2.19 -7.58
C ASN A 106 21.27 -1.87 -7.54
N TYR A 107 21.68 -1.10 -6.54
CA TYR A 107 23.03 -0.52 -6.53
C TYR A 107 24.15 -1.51 -6.17
N ARG A 108 23.85 -2.48 -5.29
CA ARG A 108 24.82 -3.43 -4.75
C ARG A 108 24.70 -4.78 -5.45
N ASP A 109 25.81 -5.51 -5.49
CA ASP A 109 25.83 -6.89 -5.98
C ASP A 109 24.92 -7.76 -5.11
N HIS A 110 24.25 -8.75 -5.71
CA HIS A 110 23.28 -9.61 -5.02
C HIS A 110 22.19 -8.81 -4.30
N ASN A 111 21.62 -7.82 -5.00
CA ASN A 111 20.52 -7.00 -4.52
C ASN A 111 19.38 -6.86 -5.54
N GLN A 112 19.28 -7.81 -6.49
CA GLN A 112 18.25 -7.79 -7.53
C GLN A 112 16.84 -7.87 -6.92
N GLN A 113 15.85 -7.27 -7.61
CA GLN A 113 14.44 -7.28 -7.20
C GLN A 113 13.52 -7.53 -8.40
N ASP A 114 12.60 -8.51 -8.28
CA ASP A 114 11.39 -8.63 -9.12
C ASP A 114 10.17 -8.32 -8.25
N TYR A 115 9.40 -7.32 -8.66
CA TYR A 115 8.22 -6.83 -7.95
C TYR A 115 7.03 -6.83 -8.88
N VAL A 116 5.95 -7.48 -8.45
CA VAL A 116 4.65 -7.50 -9.15
C VAL A 116 3.56 -7.04 -8.19
N ASN A 117 2.68 -6.18 -8.67
CA ASN A 117 1.51 -5.71 -7.92
C ASN A 117 0.28 -5.70 -8.81
N ALA A 118 -0.76 -6.42 -8.40
CA ALA A 118 -2.06 -6.43 -9.03
C ALA A 118 -3.10 -5.90 -8.04
N PHE A 119 -3.93 -4.97 -8.49
CA PHE A 119 -4.95 -4.33 -7.67
C PHE A 119 -6.25 -4.21 -8.44
N GLY A 120 -7.35 -4.51 -7.76
CA GLY A 120 -8.71 -4.32 -8.26
C GLY A 120 -9.61 -3.78 -7.18
N ARG A 121 -10.43 -2.79 -7.53
CA ARG A 121 -11.46 -2.25 -6.66
C ARG A 121 -12.74 -2.00 -7.44
N LEU A 122 -13.84 -2.44 -6.87
CA LEU A 122 -15.20 -2.13 -7.28
C LEU A 122 -15.84 -1.30 -6.19
N ASN A 123 -16.53 -0.21 -6.55
CA ASN A 123 -17.37 0.57 -5.66
C ASN A 123 -18.76 0.68 -6.28
N TYR A 124 -19.80 0.65 -5.46
CA TYR A 124 -21.17 0.88 -5.87
C TYR A 124 -21.79 1.93 -4.96
N GLU A 125 -22.25 3.03 -5.54
CA GLU A 125 -22.92 4.12 -4.84
C GLU A 125 -24.41 4.08 -5.18
N HIS A 126 -25.27 4.22 -4.18
CA HIS A 126 -26.71 4.37 -4.35
C HIS A 126 -27.22 5.47 -3.41
N ASN A 127 -28.50 5.83 -3.54
CA ASN A 127 -29.10 6.99 -2.86
C ASN A 127 -28.97 7.02 -1.33
N SER A 128 -28.66 5.88 -0.70
CA SER A 128 -28.63 5.73 0.75
C SER A 128 -27.32 5.11 1.25
N GLY A 129 -26.28 5.02 0.42
CA GLY A 129 -25.07 4.35 0.85
C GLY A 129 -24.06 4.06 -0.25
N THR A 130 -22.96 3.44 0.18
CA THR A 130 -21.90 2.95 -0.70
C THR A 130 -21.46 1.57 -0.26
N ALA A 131 -21.04 0.74 -1.21
CA ALA A 131 -20.38 -0.52 -0.93
C ALA A 131 -19.11 -0.63 -1.78
N PHE A 132 -18.10 -1.34 -1.28
CA PHE A 132 -16.91 -1.62 -2.06
C PHE A 132 -16.37 -3.02 -1.81
N ALA A 133 -15.68 -3.54 -2.81
CA ALA A 133 -14.85 -4.73 -2.74
C ALA A 133 -13.50 -4.41 -3.38
N GLU A 134 -12.43 -4.76 -2.68
CA GLU A 134 -11.05 -4.49 -3.08
C GLU A 134 -10.22 -5.75 -2.89
N HIS A 135 -9.35 -6.03 -3.84
CA HIS A 135 -8.37 -7.09 -3.75
C HIS A 135 -7.03 -6.59 -4.29
N GLN A 136 -5.96 -6.92 -3.58
CA GLN A 136 -4.61 -6.62 -3.97
C GLN A 136 -3.71 -7.83 -3.72
N GLN A 137 -2.86 -8.12 -4.69
CA GLN A 137 -1.79 -9.10 -4.59
C GLN A 137 -0.46 -8.40 -4.89
N ILE A 138 0.53 -8.61 -4.03
CA ILE A 138 1.90 -8.16 -4.20
C ILE A 138 2.80 -9.39 -4.08
N ASP A 139 3.62 -9.61 -5.10
CA ASP A 139 4.70 -10.59 -5.11
C ASP A 139 6.02 -9.82 -5.20
N GLU A 140 6.99 -10.16 -4.34
CA GLU A 140 8.29 -9.52 -4.31
C GLU A 140 9.39 -10.54 -3.98
N ASP A 141 10.31 -10.68 -4.92
CA ASP A 141 11.55 -11.45 -4.77
C ASP A 141 12.70 -10.45 -4.68
N LEU A 142 13.50 -10.53 -3.60
CA LEU A 142 14.57 -9.58 -3.32
C LEU A 142 15.80 -10.29 -2.78
N GLU A 143 16.94 -10.09 -3.44
CA GLU A 143 18.25 -10.48 -2.91
C GLU A 143 18.74 -9.47 -1.86
N LEU A 144 19.38 -9.97 -0.81
CA LEU A 144 19.86 -9.18 0.32
C LEU A 144 21.39 -9.15 0.35
N PRO A 145 22.04 -8.01 0.04
CA PRO A 145 23.50 -7.94 -0.09
C PRO A 145 24.25 -7.96 1.26
N GLY A 146 23.51 -8.00 2.37
CA GLY A 146 24.04 -7.92 3.73
C GLY A 146 24.60 -6.54 4.10
N ALA A 147 24.89 -6.36 5.39
CA ALA A 147 25.51 -5.14 5.90
C ALA A 147 27.01 -5.05 5.53
N LEU A 148 27.52 -3.82 5.47
CA LEU A 148 28.95 -3.52 5.33
C LEU A 148 29.41 -2.64 6.51
N PHE A 149 30.58 -2.95 7.06
CA PHE A 149 31.30 -2.08 7.97
C PHE A 149 31.98 -0.92 7.21
N ALA A 150 32.36 0.15 7.92
CA ALA A 150 32.96 1.34 7.32
C ALA A 150 34.18 1.03 6.44
N THR A 151 35.07 0.15 6.91
CA THR A 151 36.26 -0.27 6.17
C THR A 151 35.91 -1.04 4.88
N GLN A 152 34.83 -1.83 4.89
CA GLN A 152 34.35 -2.53 3.71
C GLN A 152 33.73 -1.56 2.71
N VAL A 153 32.95 -0.58 3.18
CA VAL A 153 32.38 0.50 2.36
C VAL A 153 33.50 1.32 1.67
N GLU A 154 34.60 1.60 2.37
CA GLU A 154 35.75 2.30 1.78
C GLU A 154 36.45 1.47 0.69
N ALA A 155 36.56 0.16 0.89
CA ALA A 155 37.17 -0.74 -0.09
C ALA A 155 36.29 -0.94 -1.33
N ASP A 156 35.01 -1.27 -1.12
CA ASP A 156 34.01 -1.41 -2.17
C ASP A 156 32.60 -1.24 -1.60
N ARG A 157 31.86 -0.25 -2.10
CA ARG A 157 30.49 0.05 -1.68
C ARG A 157 29.45 -0.88 -2.29
N ARG A 158 29.78 -1.55 -3.40
CA ARG A 158 28.85 -2.41 -4.15
C ARG A 158 28.92 -3.86 -3.73
N GLN A 159 30.04 -4.33 -3.18
CA GLN A 159 30.23 -5.71 -2.76
C GLN A 159 29.05 -6.28 -1.96
N SER A 160 28.81 -7.58 -2.07
CA SER A 160 27.92 -8.33 -1.18
C SER A 160 28.73 -9.13 -0.17
N THR A 161 28.32 -9.14 1.09
CA THR A 161 28.89 -10.04 2.10
C THR A 161 28.13 -11.36 2.18
N ASN A 162 26.99 -11.46 1.49
CA ASN A 162 26.03 -12.53 1.66
C ASN A 162 25.28 -12.82 0.34
N PRO A 163 25.93 -13.46 -0.64
CA PRO A 163 25.35 -13.66 -1.97
C PRO A 163 24.18 -14.64 -2.01
N THR A 164 23.94 -15.38 -0.92
CA THR A 164 22.88 -16.40 -0.84
C THR A 164 21.67 -15.93 -0.06
N GLN A 165 21.65 -14.68 0.44
CA GLN A 165 20.52 -14.17 1.21
C GLN A 165 19.46 -13.58 0.30
N PHE A 166 18.21 -13.92 0.59
CA PHE A 166 17.07 -13.49 -0.20
C PHE A 166 15.80 -13.53 0.64
N THR A 167 14.77 -12.86 0.13
CA THR A 167 13.41 -12.86 0.66
C THR A 167 12.45 -12.90 -0.52
N GLU A 168 11.56 -13.87 -0.51
CA GLU A 168 10.41 -13.97 -1.40
C GLU A 168 9.17 -13.73 -0.55
N THR A 169 8.31 -12.79 -0.96
CA THR A 169 7.08 -12.49 -0.22
C THR A 169 5.88 -12.40 -1.14
N ARG A 170 4.77 -13.00 -0.71
CA ARG A 170 3.44 -12.86 -1.30
C ARG A 170 2.50 -12.26 -0.27
N THR A 171 2.00 -11.08 -0.55
CA THR A 171 0.96 -10.43 0.24
C THR A 171 -0.34 -10.36 -0.55
N GLU A 172 -1.42 -10.85 0.02
CA GLU A 172 -2.78 -10.66 -0.47
C GLU A 172 -3.59 -9.87 0.55
N VAL A 173 -4.30 -8.84 0.10
CA VAL A 173 -5.22 -8.03 0.91
C VAL A 173 -6.56 -8.00 0.22
N SER A 174 -7.61 -8.41 0.92
CA SER A 174 -9.00 -8.31 0.47
C SER A 174 -9.78 -7.46 1.45
N ARG A 175 -10.54 -6.49 0.94
CA ARG A 175 -11.37 -5.60 1.76
C ARG A 175 -12.76 -5.54 1.19
N ILE A 176 -13.75 -5.62 2.06
CA ILE A 176 -15.15 -5.43 1.72
C ILE A 176 -15.71 -4.44 2.72
N GLY A 177 -16.36 -3.40 2.22
CA GLY A 177 -16.96 -2.39 3.09
C GLY A 177 -18.33 -1.97 2.60
N ILE A 178 -19.14 -1.54 3.56
CA ILE A 178 -20.45 -0.93 3.33
C ILE A 178 -20.57 0.30 4.21
N GLU A 179 -21.20 1.31 3.66
CA GLU A 179 -21.75 2.45 4.36
C GLU A 179 -23.22 2.57 3.98
N GLN A 180 -24.10 2.63 4.96
CA GLN A 180 -25.53 2.65 4.74
C GLN A 180 -26.18 3.66 5.69
N SER A 181 -26.83 4.65 5.11
CA SER A 181 -27.74 5.54 5.83
C SER A 181 -28.95 4.74 6.30
N LEU A 182 -29.22 4.80 7.60
CA LEU A 182 -30.38 4.19 8.26
C LEU A 182 -31.48 5.25 8.50
N HIS A 183 -31.06 6.49 8.73
CA HIS A 183 -31.88 7.70 8.94
C HIS A 183 -31.08 8.90 8.39
N PRO A 184 -31.69 10.06 8.09
CA PRO A 184 -30.94 11.29 7.76
C PRO A 184 -29.79 11.62 8.72
N ASP A 185 -29.97 11.28 10.00
CA ASP A 185 -29.01 11.58 11.07
C ASP A 185 -28.12 10.40 11.45
N TRP A 186 -28.37 9.20 10.91
CA TRP A 186 -27.69 7.98 11.34
C TRP A 186 -27.26 7.13 10.16
N TYR A 187 -26.00 6.70 10.17
CA TYR A 187 -25.48 5.75 9.22
C TYR A 187 -24.60 4.71 9.89
N VAL A 188 -24.60 3.51 9.32
CA VAL A 188 -23.69 2.44 9.70
C VAL A 188 -22.58 2.34 8.67
N ARG A 189 -21.36 2.10 9.14
CA ARG A 189 -20.23 1.71 8.31
C ARG A 189 -19.67 0.41 8.86
N ALA A 190 -19.41 -0.56 8.00
CA ALA A 190 -18.71 -1.77 8.39
C ALA A 190 -17.68 -2.09 7.32
N GLU A 191 -16.47 -2.44 7.75
CA GLU A 191 -15.40 -2.91 6.87
C GLU A 191 -14.86 -4.22 7.41
N TYR A 192 -14.68 -5.20 6.52
CA TYR A 192 -13.94 -6.41 6.78
C TYR A 192 -12.68 -6.43 5.94
N THR A 193 -11.54 -6.58 6.59
CA THR A 193 -10.23 -6.71 5.96
C THR A 193 -9.67 -8.10 6.25
N HIS A 194 -9.27 -8.80 5.20
CA HIS A 194 -8.47 -10.02 5.30
C HIS A 194 -7.13 -9.81 4.61
N ARG A 195 -6.05 -9.99 5.38
CA ARG A 195 -4.69 -9.98 4.86
C ARG A 195 -4.03 -11.33 5.09
N ARG A 196 -3.38 -11.85 4.05
CA ARG A 196 -2.47 -12.98 4.11
C ARG A 196 -1.10 -12.53 3.61
N SER A 197 -0.05 -12.93 4.30
CA SER A 197 1.33 -12.64 3.95
C SER A 197 2.10 -13.93 4.16
N ASP A 198 2.52 -14.52 3.07
CA ASP A 198 3.40 -15.69 3.05
C ASP A 198 4.78 -15.18 2.63
N GLY A 199 5.86 -15.69 3.24
CA GLY A 199 7.20 -15.29 2.85
C GLY A 199 8.23 -16.32 3.27
N ASP A 200 9.20 -16.53 2.40
CA ASP A 200 10.27 -17.49 2.55
C ASP A 200 11.59 -16.78 2.27
N GLY A 201 12.69 -17.27 2.83
CA GLY A 201 13.96 -16.64 2.58
C GLY A 201 15.12 -17.32 3.27
N ASN A 202 16.29 -16.72 3.07
CA ASN A 202 17.50 -17.09 3.75
C ASN A 202 18.14 -15.83 4.31
N LEU A 203 18.34 -15.81 5.62
CA LEU A 203 19.04 -14.75 6.31
C LEU A 203 20.21 -15.34 7.09
N SER A 204 21.42 -14.85 6.81
CA SER A 204 22.66 -15.28 7.47
C SER A 204 22.89 -16.81 7.45
N GLY A 205 22.54 -17.46 6.32
CA GLY A 205 22.68 -18.90 6.15
C GLY A 205 21.58 -19.73 6.80
N THR A 206 20.58 -19.09 7.42
CA THR A 206 19.43 -19.76 8.02
C THR A 206 18.20 -19.54 7.14
N ALA A 207 17.64 -20.63 6.64
CA ALA A 207 16.37 -20.59 5.94
C ALA A 207 15.24 -20.26 6.94
N PHE A 208 14.29 -19.44 6.52
CA PHE A 208 13.09 -19.14 7.28
C PHE A 208 11.86 -19.20 6.39
N SER A 209 10.72 -19.43 7.02
CA SER A 209 9.40 -19.32 6.43
C SER A 209 8.48 -18.60 7.41
N GLN A 210 7.62 -17.74 6.91
CA GLN A 210 6.66 -16.97 7.68
C GLN A 210 5.30 -17.01 6.99
N ASN A 211 4.27 -17.35 7.76
CA ASN A 211 2.88 -17.16 7.37
C ASN A 211 2.20 -16.24 8.37
N ARG A 212 1.59 -15.16 7.89
CA ARG A 212 0.81 -14.24 8.71
C ARG A 212 -0.57 -14.05 8.11
N ARG A 213 -1.60 -14.20 8.94
CA ARG A 213 -2.99 -13.94 8.58
C ARG A 213 -3.57 -12.95 9.56
N VAL A 214 -4.18 -11.89 9.04
CA VAL A 214 -4.90 -10.89 9.81
C VAL A 214 -6.31 -10.81 9.29
N ARG A 215 -7.27 -10.72 10.20
CA ARG A 215 -8.68 -10.50 9.93
C ARG A 215 -9.14 -9.38 10.84
N GLU A 216 -9.71 -8.35 10.27
CA GLU A 216 -10.21 -7.20 11.00
C GLU A 216 -11.65 -6.94 10.58
N LEU A 217 -12.51 -6.67 11.56
CA LEU A 217 -13.87 -6.20 11.35
C LEU A 217 -14.03 -4.89 12.10
N THR A 218 -14.40 -3.84 11.39
CA THR A 218 -14.47 -2.47 11.91
C THR A 218 -15.89 -1.92 11.76
N PRO A 219 -16.85 -2.34 12.61
CA PRO A 219 -18.20 -1.82 12.59
C PRO A 219 -18.25 -0.46 13.29
N ARG A 220 -19.02 0.47 12.73
CA ARG A 220 -19.27 1.79 13.32
C ARG A 220 -20.71 2.21 13.06
N LEU A 221 -21.40 2.63 14.10
CA LEU A 221 -22.67 3.35 14.02
C LEU A 221 -22.39 4.82 14.32
N ILE A 222 -22.70 5.70 13.38
CA ILE A 222 -22.40 7.12 13.46
C ILE A 222 -23.71 7.89 13.39
N GLY A 223 -23.91 8.80 14.33
CA GLY A 223 -25.12 9.61 14.43
C GLY A 223 -24.79 11.09 14.64
N THR A 224 -25.61 11.98 14.09
CA THR A 224 -25.58 13.43 14.37
C THR A 224 -26.79 13.82 15.19
N LEU A 225 -26.59 14.47 16.33
CA LEU A 225 -27.67 15.03 17.14
C LEU A 225 -27.62 16.55 17.08
N GLY A 226 -28.69 17.18 16.61
CA GLY A 226 -28.85 18.62 16.68
C GLY A 226 -29.01 19.08 18.14
N SER A 227 -28.17 20.01 18.58
CA SER A 227 -28.31 20.68 19.89
C SER A 227 -28.51 22.18 19.71
N ARG A 228 -28.99 22.87 20.75
CA ARG A 228 -29.13 24.34 20.78
C ARG A 228 -27.80 25.09 20.58
N HIS A 229 -26.65 24.41 20.62
CA HIS A 229 -25.31 24.99 20.49
C HIS A 229 -24.51 24.41 19.31
N GLY A 230 -25.15 23.66 18.40
CA GLY A 230 -24.50 23.01 17.25
C GLY A 230 -24.76 21.50 17.18
N GLU A 231 -24.15 20.83 16.21
CA GLU A 231 -24.27 19.39 15.99
C GLU A 231 -23.28 18.60 16.87
N VAL A 232 -23.74 17.49 17.45
CA VAL A 232 -22.91 16.53 18.19
C VAL A 232 -22.78 15.25 17.37
N LEU A 233 -21.56 14.86 17.04
CA LEU A 233 -21.26 13.58 16.39
C LEU A 233 -21.10 12.48 17.44
N LEU A 234 -21.93 11.44 17.37
CA LEU A 234 -21.81 10.22 18.15
C LEU A 234 -21.21 9.11 17.27
N THR A 235 -20.27 8.36 17.80
CA THR A 235 -19.70 7.18 17.13
C THR A 235 -19.65 6.02 18.12
N PHE A 236 -20.25 4.90 17.74
CA PHE A 236 -20.20 3.64 18.48
C PHE A 236 -19.49 2.62 17.61
N GLY A 237 -18.41 2.01 18.08
CA GLY A 237 -17.60 1.05 17.32
C GLY A 237 -16.50 0.44 18.16
#